data_AF-A0A3M0WRD8-F1
#
_entry.id   AF-A0A3M0WRD8-F1
#
_cell.length_a   1.000
_cell.length_b   1.000
_cell.length_c   1.000
_cell.angle_alpha   90.00
_cell.angle_beta   90.00
_cell.angle_gamma   90.00
#
_symmetry.space_group_name_H-M   'P 1'
#
loop_
_entity.id
_entity.type
_entity.pdbx_description
1 polymer ?
#
loop_
_entity_poly.entity_id
_entity_poly.type
_entity_poly.pdbx_seq_one_letter_code
_entity_poly.pdbx_strand_id
1 'polypeptide(L)'
;MENGNAFKAFLAETAVTLNNLNIATYYPAPLPVETDETLRRICGRFQQAAPQERQLFLDTLTQQQKNCFGIFGHRAATLALRQNDPSWLKDGLVGNLISNAVVPPRRSESYSMAVFHHVAKKLGVSPAVLFAETAVFAPDEQAQRMIAFGKRGDVTLSRFGWKEMKTPDGIKFKFDWK
;
A
#
# COMPACT_ATOMS: atom_id res chain seq x y z
N MET A 1 9.52 29.65 -4.64
CA MET A 1 9.20 29.45 -3.21
C MET A 1 7.78 28.90 -2.97
N GLU A 2 7.02 28.54 -4.01
CA GLU A 2 5.60 28.12 -3.88
C GLU A 2 5.40 26.66 -3.43
N ASN A 3 6.30 25.74 -3.80
CA ASN A 3 6.13 24.30 -3.52
C ASN A 3 6.14 23.95 -2.02
N GLY A 4 6.95 24.65 -1.22
CA GLY A 4 7.06 24.38 0.23
C GLY A 4 5.80 24.72 1.02
N ASN A 5 4.97 25.67 0.55
CA ASN A 5 3.71 26.00 1.21
C ASN A 5 2.62 24.97 0.89
N ALA A 6 2.55 24.53 -0.38
CA ALA A 6 1.61 23.50 -0.82
C ALA A 6 1.86 22.15 -0.14
N PHE A 7 3.12 21.77 0.08
CA PHE A 7 3.44 20.53 0.79
C PHE A 7 3.08 20.59 2.28
N LYS A 8 3.30 21.73 2.95
CA LYS A 8 2.89 21.92 4.35
C LYS A 8 1.37 21.85 4.52
N ALA A 9 0.60 22.46 3.62
CA ALA A 9 -0.86 22.34 3.61
C ALA A 9 -1.30 20.88 3.46
N PHE A 10 -0.68 20.14 2.53
CA PHE A 10 -0.92 18.71 2.36
C PHE A 10 -0.62 17.89 3.63
N LEU A 11 0.48 18.17 4.35
CA LEU A 11 0.78 17.51 5.62
C LEU A 11 -0.30 17.77 6.67
N ALA A 12 -0.75 19.02 6.80
CA ALA A 12 -1.77 19.41 7.76
C ALA A 12 -3.13 18.73 7.46
N GLU A 13 -3.57 18.76 6.20
CA GLU A 13 -4.82 18.10 5.75
C GLU A 13 -4.77 16.59 5.93
N THR A 14 -3.62 15.98 5.61
CA THR A 14 -3.41 14.54 5.78
C THR A 14 -3.45 14.17 7.27
N ALA A 15 -2.81 14.95 8.13
CA ALA A 15 -2.84 14.73 9.58
C ALA A 15 -4.27 14.76 10.13
N VAL A 16 -5.08 15.76 9.74
CA VAL A 16 -6.49 15.85 10.15
C VAL A 16 -7.27 14.62 9.69
N THR A 17 -7.12 14.24 8.43
CA THR A 17 -7.80 13.07 7.84
C THR A 17 -7.44 11.79 8.58
N LEU A 18 -6.15 11.53 8.78
CA LEU A 18 -5.67 10.29 9.39
C LEU A 18 -5.97 10.23 10.90
N ASN A 19 -6.02 11.37 11.59
CA ASN A 19 -6.40 11.43 13.02
C ASN A 19 -7.88 11.08 13.26
N ASN A 20 -8.74 11.32 12.27
CA ASN A 20 -10.16 10.98 12.34
C ASN A 20 -10.47 9.56 11.84
N LEU A 21 -9.47 8.84 11.33
CA LEU A 21 -9.66 7.51 10.76
C LEU A 21 -9.66 6.44 11.85
N ASN A 22 -10.80 5.76 12.01
CA ASN A 22 -10.92 4.61 12.89
C ASN A 22 -10.68 3.29 12.12
N ILE A 23 -9.57 2.61 12.43
CA ILE A 23 -9.21 1.33 11.79
C ILE A 23 -10.28 0.25 12.05
N ALA A 24 -10.90 0.23 13.23
CA ALA A 24 -11.88 -0.78 13.61
C ALA A 24 -13.16 -0.71 12.76
N THR A 25 -13.48 0.48 12.24
CA THR A 25 -14.61 0.67 11.31
C THR A 25 -14.16 0.60 9.86
N TYR A 26 -12.99 1.14 9.53
CA TYR A 26 -12.46 1.15 8.16
C TYR A 26 -12.12 -0.25 7.64
N TYR A 27 -11.42 -1.07 8.42
CA TYR A 27 -10.97 -2.39 7.96
C TYR A 27 -12.12 -3.31 7.53
N PRO A 28 -13.19 -3.50 8.35
CA PRO A 28 -14.31 -4.35 7.98
C PRO A 28 -15.33 -3.69 7.02
N ALA A 29 -15.18 -2.40 6.70
CA ALA A 29 -16.12 -1.69 5.81
C ALA A 29 -16.27 -2.42 4.46
N PRO A 30 -17.46 -2.37 3.82
CA PRO A 30 -17.63 -2.88 2.47
C PRO A 30 -16.65 -2.21 1.49
N LEU A 31 -16.37 -2.89 0.39
CA LEU A 31 -15.48 -2.42 -0.68
C LEU A 31 -16.32 -2.04 -1.90
N PRO A 32 -16.18 -0.82 -2.46
CA PRO A 32 -15.36 0.29 -1.96
C PRO A 32 -16.02 1.08 -0.82
N VAL A 33 -15.23 1.90 -0.11
CA VAL A 33 -15.71 2.98 0.76
C VAL A 33 -14.92 4.27 0.47
N GLU A 34 -15.50 5.43 0.76
CA GLU A 34 -14.87 6.75 0.49
C GLU A 34 -13.44 6.89 1.08
N THR A 35 -13.18 6.24 2.21
CA THR A 35 -11.84 6.21 2.81
C THR A 35 -10.79 5.59 1.88
N ASP A 36 -11.17 4.61 1.03
CA ASP A 36 -10.25 4.02 0.05
C ASP A 36 -9.77 5.08 -0.95
N GLU A 37 -10.68 5.89 -1.49
CA GLU A 37 -10.35 6.97 -2.41
C GLU A 37 -9.54 8.10 -1.73
N THR A 38 -9.87 8.40 -0.47
CA THR A 38 -9.12 9.38 0.31
C THR A 38 -7.67 8.97 0.51
N LEU A 39 -7.43 7.73 0.93
CA LEU A 39 -6.07 7.19 1.10
C LEU A 39 -5.35 7.04 -0.24
N ARG A 40 -6.07 6.71 -1.31
CA ARG A 40 -5.53 6.71 -2.68
C ARG A 40 -5.03 8.09 -3.09
N ARG A 41 -5.81 9.15 -2.88
CA ARG A 41 -5.38 10.54 -3.17
C ARG A 41 -4.12 10.93 -2.39
N ILE A 42 -4.04 10.54 -1.12
CA ILE A 42 -2.85 10.80 -0.30
C ILE A 42 -1.62 10.06 -0.88
N CYS A 43 -1.78 8.79 -1.28
CA CYS A 43 -0.71 8.03 -1.94
C CYS A 43 -0.30 8.66 -3.29
N GLY A 44 -1.26 9.16 -4.07
CA GLY A 44 -1.00 9.89 -5.31
C GLY A 44 -0.19 11.17 -5.06
N ARG A 45 -0.52 11.92 -4.02
CA ARG A 45 0.23 13.14 -3.64
C ARG A 45 1.63 12.83 -3.14
N PHE A 46 1.79 11.75 -2.37
CA PHE A 46 3.10 11.25 -1.95
C PHE A 46 4.01 10.91 -3.13
N GLN A 47 3.48 10.26 -4.17
CA GLN A 47 4.24 9.93 -5.40
C GLN A 47 4.75 11.17 -6.14
N GLN A 48 4.03 12.29 -6.05
CA GLN A 48 4.40 13.56 -6.70
C GLN A 48 5.36 14.42 -5.87
N ALA A 49 5.53 14.12 -4.57
CA ALA A 49 6.39 14.89 -3.68
C ALA A 49 7.87 14.64 -3.96
N ALA A 50 8.73 15.62 -3.69
CA ALA A 50 10.19 15.47 -3.81
C ALA A 50 10.72 14.42 -2.81
N PRO A 51 11.91 13.80 -3.03
CA PRO A 51 12.45 12.81 -2.10
C PRO A 51 12.53 13.27 -0.63
N GLN A 52 12.93 14.52 -0.39
CA GLN A 52 13.00 15.09 0.97
C GLN A 52 11.62 15.29 1.59
N GLU A 53 10.63 15.67 0.78
CA GLU A 53 9.24 15.83 1.21
C GLU A 53 8.61 14.45 1.53
N ARG A 54 8.89 13.42 0.73
CA ARG A 54 8.48 12.05 1.02
C ARG A 54 9.07 11.56 2.34
N GLN A 55 10.36 11.81 2.58
CA GLN A 55 10.99 11.45 3.86
C GLN A 55 10.30 12.18 5.03
N LEU A 56 10.09 13.49 4.92
CA LEU A 56 9.38 14.27 5.94
C LEU A 56 7.96 13.72 6.19
N PHE A 57 7.22 13.37 5.14
CA PHE A 57 5.92 12.72 5.27
C PHE A 57 6.02 11.44 6.12
N LEU A 58 6.92 10.53 5.75
CA LEU A 58 7.11 9.25 6.46
C LEU A 58 7.49 9.43 7.93
N ASP A 59 8.28 10.46 8.25
CA ASP A 59 8.74 10.79 9.60
C ASP A 59 7.63 11.38 10.47
N THR A 60 6.67 12.10 9.86
CA THR A 60 5.53 12.69 10.60
C THR A 60 4.43 11.69 10.97
N LEU A 61 4.36 10.54 10.29
CA LEU A 61 3.30 9.57 10.52
C LEU A 61 3.52 8.76 11.80
N THR A 62 2.47 8.65 12.62
CA THR A 62 2.45 7.72 13.74
C THR A 62 2.33 6.27 13.25
N GLN A 63 2.68 5.29 14.09
CA GLN A 63 2.55 3.87 13.73
C GLN A 63 1.10 3.48 13.39
N GLN A 64 0.12 4.06 14.09
CA GLN A 64 -1.29 3.81 13.81
C GLN A 64 -1.66 4.31 12.41
N GLN A 65 -1.22 5.51 12.03
CA GLN A 65 -1.46 6.07 10.72
C GLN A 65 -0.76 5.26 9.62
N LYS A 66 0.47 4.80 9.85
CA LYS A 66 1.17 3.86 8.96
C LYS A 66 0.38 2.57 8.75
N ASN A 67 -0.18 1.99 9.82
CA ASN A 67 -1.01 0.79 9.73
C ASN A 67 -2.27 1.00 8.86
N CYS A 68 -2.86 2.20 8.84
CA CYS A 68 -3.98 2.53 7.95
C CYS A 68 -3.60 2.33 6.48
N PHE A 69 -2.40 2.77 6.07
CA PHE A 69 -1.91 2.58 4.71
C PHE A 69 -1.66 1.10 4.36
N GLY A 70 -1.27 0.28 5.34
CA GLY A 70 -1.13 -1.17 5.15
C GLY A 70 -2.47 -1.85 4.93
N ILE A 71 -3.53 -1.41 5.63
CA ILE A 71 -4.90 -1.87 5.41
C ILE A 71 -5.40 -1.42 4.03
N PHE A 72 -5.22 -0.14 3.71
CA PHE A 72 -5.55 0.41 2.40
C PHE A 72 -4.86 -0.36 1.28
N GLY A 73 -3.58 -0.68 1.41
CA GLY A 73 -2.84 -1.43 0.40
C GLY A 73 -3.53 -2.76 0.02
N HIS A 74 -3.96 -3.54 1.01
CA HIS A 74 -4.68 -4.80 0.74
C HIS A 74 -6.10 -4.57 0.19
N ARG A 75 -6.79 -3.53 0.67
CA ARG A 75 -8.11 -3.13 0.14
C ARG A 75 -8.00 -2.71 -1.33
N ALA A 76 -7.03 -1.88 -1.67
CA ALA A 76 -6.72 -1.41 -3.01
C ALA A 76 -6.30 -2.56 -3.95
N ALA A 77 -5.48 -3.51 -3.49
CA ALA A 77 -5.18 -4.72 -4.28
C ALA A 77 -6.43 -5.57 -4.57
N THR A 78 -7.39 -5.60 -3.64
CA THR A 78 -8.69 -6.25 -3.87
C THR A 78 -9.54 -5.48 -4.88
N LEU A 79 -9.60 -4.14 -4.77
CA LEU A 79 -10.30 -3.27 -5.72
C LEU A 79 -9.73 -3.37 -7.13
N ALA A 80 -8.40 -3.46 -7.26
CA ALA A 80 -7.72 -3.63 -8.54
C ALA A 80 -8.23 -4.86 -9.32
N LEU A 81 -8.42 -6.00 -8.64
CA LEU A 81 -9.04 -7.18 -9.26
C LEU A 81 -10.52 -7.01 -9.55
N ARG A 82 -11.29 -6.46 -8.60
CA ARG A 82 -12.75 -6.32 -8.75
C ARG A 82 -13.11 -5.36 -9.90
N GLN A 83 -12.30 -4.34 -10.12
CA GLN A 83 -12.51 -3.29 -11.12
C GLN A 83 -11.70 -3.51 -12.39
N ASN A 84 -10.82 -4.53 -12.43
CA ASN A 84 -9.85 -4.75 -13.50
C ASN A 84 -9.01 -3.48 -13.80
N ASP A 85 -8.56 -2.80 -12.74
CA ASP A 85 -7.85 -1.54 -12.82
C ASP A 85 -6.49 -1.64 -12.09
N PRO A 86 -5.39 -1.82 -12.83
CA PRO A 86 -4.04 -1.89 -12.28
C PRO A 86 -3.59 -0.64 -11.51
N SER A 87 -4.21 0.52 -11.73
CA SER A 87 -3.79 1.75 -11.05
C SER A 87 -4.04 1.67 -9.54
N TRP A 88 -5.14 1.02 -9.12
CA TRP A 88 -5.39 0.68 -7.71
C TRP A 88 -4.30 -0.21 -7.12
N LEU A 89 -3.74 -1.13 -7.91
CA LEU A 89 -2.69 -2.02 -7.43
C LEU A 89 -1.40 -1.26 -7.12
N LYS A 90 -1.03 -0.32 -8.00
CA LYS A 90 0.15 0.54 -7.81
C LYS A 90 -0.02 1.46 -6.60
N ASP A 91 -1.16 2.14 -6.49
CA ASP A 91 -1.45 3.01 -5.35
C ASP A 91 -1.51 2.21 -4.04
N GLY A 92 -2.05 1.00 -4.08
CA GLY A 92 -2.04 0.08 -2.94
C GLY A 92 -0.63 -0.34 -2.52
N LEU A 93 0.27 -0.60 -3.48
CA LEU A 93 1.67 -0.95 -3.19
C LEU A 93 2.43 0.24 -2.61
N VAL A 94 2.10 1.47 -3.03
CA VAL A 94 2.59 2.71 -2.38
C VAL A 94 2.09 2.81 -0.94
N GLY A 95 0.81 2.51 -0.68
CA GLY A 95 0.29 2.42 0.69
C GLY A 95 1.04 1.38 1.53
N ASN A 96 1.36 0.22 0.94
CA ASN A 96 2.15 -0.81 1.61
C ASN A 96 3.58 -0.34 1.93
N LEU A 97 4.22 0.38 1.01
CA LEU A 97 5.53 1.02 1.22
C LEU A 97 5.47 1.99 2.40
N ILE A 98 4.50 2.90 2.42
CA ILE A 98 4.30 3.87 3.51
C ILE A 98 4.13 3.16 4.86
N SER A 99 3.36 2.07 4.89
CA SER A 99 3.12 1.27 6.10
C SER A 99 4.37 0.57 6.63
N ASN A 100 5.35 0.26 5.76
CA ASN A 100 6.53 -0.53 6.07
C ASN A 100 7.84 0.27 6.06
N ALA A 101 7.76 1.61 6.02
CA ALA A 101 8.94 2.47 6.12
C ALA A 101 9.79 2.19 7.39
N VAL A 102 9.18 1.65 8.44
CA VAL A 102 9.87 1.02 9.57
C VAL A 102 9.25 -0.35 9.82
N VAL A 103 9.99 -1.43 9.52
CA VAL A 103 9.52 -2.81 9.72
C VAL A 103 9.81 -3.24 11.16
N PRO A 104 8.78 -3.62 11.97
CA PRO A 104 9.02 -4.14 13.30
C PRO A 104 9.83 -5.46 13.25
N PRO A 105 10.71 -5.76 14.22
CA PRO A 105 11.61 -6.93 14.19
C PRO A 105 10.92 -8.29 14.01
N ARG A 106 9.62 -8.39 14.31
CA ARG A 106 8.81 -9.62 14.23
C ARG A 106 7.88 -9.68 13.01
N ARG A 107 7.94 -8.69 12.11
CA ARG A 107 7.17 -8.69 10.85
C ARG A 107 8.14 -8.75 9.68
N SER A 108 7.78 -9.50 8.64
CA SER A 108 8.46 -9.40 7.35
C SER A 108 7.57 -8.62 6.39
N GLU A 109 8.08 -7.52 5.88
CA GLU A 109 7.50 -6.74 4.76
C GLU A 109 7.06 -7.65 3.60
N SER A 110 7.81 -8.74 3.39
CA SER A 110 7.58 -9.75 2.35
C SER A 110 6.21 -10.43 2.43
N TYR A 111 5.62 -10.57 3.62
CA TYR A 111 4.29 -11.17 3.73
C TYR A 111 3.24 -10.32 3.01
N SER A 112 3.25 -9.00 3.24
CA SER A 112 2.27 -8.12 2.63
C SER A 112 2.48 -7.94 1.11
N MET A 113 3.72 -8.01 0.64
CA MET A 113 4.06 -7.91 -0.79
C MET A 113 3.52 -9.08 -1.63
N ALA A 114 3.29 -10.26 -1.03
CA ALA A 114 2.81 -11.44 -1.76
C ALA A 114 1.45 -11.24 -2.43
N VAL A 115 0.54 -10.47 -1.81
CA VAL A 115 -0.78 -10.16 -2.38
C VAL A 115 -0.61 -9.34 -3.65
N PHE A 116 0.25 -8.33 -3.65
CA PHE A 116 0.48 -7.47 -4.83
C PHE A 116 1.09 -8.25 -5.99
N HIS A 117 2.04 -9.15 -5.70
CA HIS A 117 2.64 -10.03 -6.72
C HIS A 117 1.60 -10.94 -7.37
N HIS A 118 0.75 -11.57 -6.56
CA HIS A 118 -0.33 -12.42 -7.03
C HIS A 118 -1.37 -11.65 -7.87
N VAL A 119 -1.80 -10.48 -7.39
CA VAL A 119 -2.77 -9.64 -8.10
C VAL A 119 -2.20 -9.13 -9.43
N ALA A 120 -0.93 -8.70 -9.45
CA ALA A 120 -0.26 -8.26 -10.68
C ALA A 120 -0.34 -9.34 -11.77
N LYS A 121 0.03 -10.58 -11.42
CA LYS A 121 -0.07 -11.72 -12.34
C LYS A 121 -1.48 -11.93 -12.87
N LYS A 122 -2.51 -11.87 -12.00
CA LYS A 122 -3.91 -12.05 -12.40
C LYS A 122 -4.42 -10.93 -13.32
N LEU A 123 -3.89 -9.72 -13.19
CA LEU A 123 -4.19 -8.58 -14.06
C LEU A 123 -3.33 -8.54 -15.33
N GLY A 124 -2.45 -9.53 -15.55
CA GLY A 124 -1.51 -9.52 -16.67
C GLY A 124 -0.39 -8.48 -16.55
N VAL A 125 -0.20 -7.89 -15.37
CA VAL A 125 0.87 -6.93 -15.08
C VAL A 125 2.11 -7.67 -14.61
N SER A 126 3.29 -7.28 -15.11
CA SER A 126 4.56 -7.83 -14.62
C SER A 126 4.82 -7.41 -13.17
N PRO A 127 4.93 -8.36 -12.21
CA PRO A 127 5.29 -8.01 -10.83
C PRO A 127 6.64 -7.31 -10.75
N ALA A 128 7.62 -7.73 -11.56
CA ALA A 128 8.93 -7.10 -11.55
C ALA A 128 8.88 -5.62 -11.95
N VAL A 129 8.05 -5.27 -12.94
CA VAL A 129 7.85 -3.87 -13.38
C VAL A 129 7.10 -3.09 -12.31
N LEU A 130 5.96 -3.60 -11.83
CA LEU A 130 5.16 -2.94 -10.79
C LEU A 130 6.00 -2.58 -9.56
N PHE A 131 6.76 -3.54 -9.04
CA PHE A 131 7.56 -3.33 -7.84
C PHE A 131 8.73 -2.37 -8.09
N ALA A 132 9.38 -2.45 -9.25
CA ALA A 132 10.45 -1.52 -9.61
C ALA A 132 9.94 -0.08 -9.76
N GLU A 133 8.77 0.11 -10.38
CA GLU A 133 8.15 1.43 -10.49
C GLU A 133 7.74 2.02 -9.16
N THR A 134 7.26 1.20 -8.21
CA THR A 134 6.91 1.70 -6.87
C THR A 134 8.14 1.93 -6.00
N ALA A 135 9.21 1.15 -6.18
CA ALA A 135 10.44 1.25 -5.40
C ALA A 135 11.13 2.62 -5.51
N VAL A 136 10.89 3.38 -6.59
CA VAL A 136 11.44 4.74 -6.77
C VAL A 136 10.98 5.74 -5.71
N PHE A 137 9.90 5.42 -4.98
CA PHE A 137 9.38 6.26 -3.89
C PHE A 137 9.88 5.83 -2.52
N ALA A 138 10.59 4.71 -2.41
CA ALA A 138 11.05 4.14 -1.15
C ALA A 138 12.47 4.64 -0.78
N PRO A 139 12.84 4.62 0.51
CA PRO A 139 14.24 4.70 0.91
C PRO A 139 15.07 3.54 0.32
N ASP A 140 16.37 3.76 0.09
CA ASP A 140 17.24 2.86 -0.69
C ASP A 140 17.17 1.38 -0.28
N GLU A 141 17.25 1.08 1.02
CA GLU A 141 17.22 -0.30 1.51
C GLU A 141 15.87 -0.98 1.23
N GLN A 142 14.76 -0.24 1.41
CA GLN A 142 13.42 -0.73 1.12
C GLN A 142 13.21 -0.89 -0.40
N ALA A 143 13.70 0.06 -1.20
CA ALA A 143 13.65 0.00 -2.66
C ALA A 143 14.31 -1.29 -3.18
N GLN A 144 15.51 -1.62 -2.67
CA GLN A 144 16.22 -2.85 -3.03
C GLN A 144 15.41 -4.11 -2.68
N ARG A 145 14.80 -4.17 -1.49
CA ARG A 145 13.95 -5.29 -1.08
C ARG A 145 12.72 -5.44 -1.98
N MET A 146 12.05 -4.34 -2.32
CA MET A 146 10.88 -4.35 -3.21
C MET A 146 11.25 -4.85 -4.60
N ILE A 147 12.33 -4.34 -5.20
CA ILE A 147 12.82 -4.76 -6.51
C ILE A 147 13.19 -6.25 -6.50
N ALA A 148 13.90 -6.71 -5.46
CA ALA A 148 14.27 -8.11 -5.32
C ALA A 148 13.01 -9.00 -5.20
N PHE A 149 12.02 -8.58 -4.41
CA PHE A 149 10.78 -9.33 -4.23
C PHE A 149 9.96 -9.43 -5.52
N GLY A 150 9.84 -8.33 -6.28
CA GLY A 150 9.10 -8.30 -7.54
C GLY A 150 9.64 -9.29 -8.59
N LYS A 151 10.95 -9.55 -8.58
CA LYS A 151 11.63 -10.48 -9.50
C LYS A 151 11.46 -11.96 -9.13
N ARG A 152 10.91 -12.26 -7.96
CA ARG A 152 10.78 -13.64 -7.49
C ARG A 152 9.78 -14.43 -8.32
N GLY A 153 10.18 -15.62 -8.75
CA GLY A 153 9.29 -16.59 -9.42
C GLY A 153 8.51 -17.48 -8.45
N ASP A 154 8.96 -17.57 -7.20
CA ASP A 154 8.52 -18.55 -6.19
C ASP A 154 7.43 -18.04 -5.24
N VAL A 155 6.81 -16.90 -5.58
CA VAL A 155 5.79 -16.24 -4.76
C VAL A 155 4.41 -16.85 -5.02
N THR A 156 3.83 -17.42 -3.96
CA THR A 156 2.45 -17.90 -3.90
C THR A 156 1.78 -17.39 -2.63
N LEU A 157 0.47 -17.13 -2.66
CA LEU A 157 -0.24 -16.64 -1.48
C LEU A 157 -0.05 -17.55 -0.25
N SER A 158 -0.19 -18.87 -0.43
CA SER A 158 -0.10 -19.84 0.67
C SER A 158 1.26 -19.86 1.36
N ARG A 159 2.36 -19.72 0.61
CA ARG A 159 3.72 -19.67 1.17
C ARG A 159 3.94 -18.44 2.04
N PHE A 160 3.17 -17.38 1.81
CA PHE A 160 3.22 -16.14 2.59
C PHE A 160 2.03 -16.01 3.55
N GLY A 161 1.33 -17.10 3.87
CA GLY A 161 0.24 -17.10 4.84
C GLY A 161 -1.03 -16.41 4.35
N TRP A 162 -1.20 -16.21 3.05
CA TRP A 162 -2.41 -15.60 2.48
C TRP A 162 -3.31 -16.63 1.81
N LYS A 163 -4.60 -16.33 1.79
CA LYS A 163 -5.61 -17.02 1.00
C LYS A 163 -6.45 -16.02 0.21
N GLU A 164 -6.72 -16.36 -1.04
CA GLU A 164 -7.76 -15.73 -1.84
C GLU A 164 -9.09 -16.41 -1.50
N MET A 165 -10.10 -15.62 -1.13
CA MET A 165 -11.45 -16.09 -0.84
C MET A 165 -12.43 -15.49 -1.85
N LYS A 166 -13.33 -16.33 -2.37
CA LYS A 166 -14.49 -15.86 -3.12
C LYS A 166 -15.60 -15.50 -2.14
N THR A 167 -16.16 -14.31 -2.27
CA THR A 167 -17.31 -13.82 -1.49
C THR A 167 -18.42 -13.37 -2.45
N PRO A 168 -19.67 -13.18 -1.99
CA PRO A 168 -20.74 -12.64 -2.83
C PRO A 168 -20.35 -11.29 -3.48
N ASP A 169 -19.57 -10.47 -2.77
CA ASP A 169 -19.09 -9.17 -3.25
C ASP A 169 -17.86 -9.28 -4.17
N GLY A 170 -17.41 -10.49 -4.51
CA GLY A 170 -16.20 -10.77 -5.28
C GLY A 170 -15.03 -11.28 -4.42
N ILE A 171 -13.81 -11.15 -4.93
CA ILE A 171 -12.60 -11.68 -4.26
C ILE A 171 -12.29 -10.87 -2.98
N LYS A 172 -11.72 -11.52 -1.96
CA LYS A 172 -11.05 -10.91 -0.79
C LYS A 172 -9.77 -11.69 -0.47
N PHE A 173 -8.76 -11.02 0.09
CA PHE A 173 -7.57 -11.67 0.62
C PHE A 173 -7.61 -11.74 2.15
N LYS A 174 -7.28 -12.89 2.72
CA LYS A 174 -7.24 -13.10 4.17
C LYS A 174 -5.90 -13.68 4.58
N PHE A 175 -5.31 -13.12 5.63
CA PHE A 175 -4.13 -13.70 6.26
C PHE A 175 -4.54 -14.87 7.16
N ASP A 176 -3.83 -15.97 7.03
CA ASP A 176 -4.00 -17.22 7.77
C ASP A 176 -2.70 -17.50 8.52
N TRP A 177 -2.74 -17.35 9.85
CA TRP A 177 -1.66 -17.78 10.72
C TRP A 177 -1.64 -19.31 10.72
N LYS A 178 -0.75 -19.90 9.94
CA LYS A 178 -0.37 -21.30 10.10
C LYS A 178 0.91 -21.38 10.91
#